data_AF-A0A257ZIT1-F1
#
_entry.id   AF-A0A257ZIT1-F1
#
_cell.length_a   1.000
_cell.length_b   1.000
_cell.length_c   1.000
_cell.angle_alpha   90.00
_cell.angle_beta   90.00
_cell.angle_gamma   90.00
#
_symmetry.space_group_name_H-M   'P 1'
#
loop_
_entity.id
_entity.type
_entity.pdbx_description
1 polymer ?
#
loop_
_entity_poly.entity_id
_entity_poly.type
_entity_poly.pdbx_seq_one_letter_code
_entity_poly.pdbx_strand_id
1 'polypeptide(L)'
;MELLMQIEGYTPLGERHETDELHMWVSQGLVDFLKAERLGANRKHVDKVVLTLGNLRRNGFRDLSNSTLFVPEGRFPAGRPGMADMAVYAAKSYQLRVYGGIVRIRGQSVFLCPEGTVKKQNKADQAQLKRVAKILGEYHER
;
A
#
# COMPACT_ATOMS: atom_id res chain seq x y z
N MET A 1 -20.74 -18.20 -0.10
CA MET A 1 -19.29 -18.52 -0.06
C MET A 1 -18.57 -17.51 -0.92
N GLU A 2 -18.03 -16.43 -0.34
CA GLU A 2 -17.06 -15.60 -1.07
C GLU A 2 -15.81 -16.44 -1.28
N LEU A 3 -15.40 -16.66 -2.53
CA LEU A 3 -14.06 -17.15 -2.81
C LEU A 3 -13.09 -16.12 -2.22
N LEU A 4 -12.31 -16.52 -1.21
CA LEU A 4 -11.15 -15.77 -0.74
C LEU A 4 -10.26 -15.50 -1.96
N MET A 5 -10.30 -14.25 -2.47
CA MET A 5 -9.41 -13.80 -3.52
C MET A 5 -7.99 -13.97 -2.99
N GLN A 6 -7.21 -14.90 -3.53
CA GLN A 6 -5.79 -15.04 -3.18
C GLN A 6 -4.95 -14.28 -4.19
N ILE A 7 -4.06 -13.42 -3.70
CA ILE A 7 -3.06 -12.73 -4.51
C ILE A 7 -1.70 -13.35 -4.16
N GLU A 8 -1.07 -14.02 -5.11
CA GLU A 8 0.21 -14.71 -4.89
C GLU A 8 1.27 -13.74 -4.35
N GLY A 9 1.93 -14.11 -3.24
CA GLY A 9 2.94 -13.28 -2.59
C GLY A 9 2.37 -12.13 -1.74
N TYR A 10 1.05 -12.04 -1.57
CA TYR A 10 0.40 -11.05 -0.73
C TYR A 10 -0.49 -11.70 0.33
N THR A 11 -0.68 -11.00 1.43
CA THR A 11 -1.58 -11.39 2.53
C THR A 11 -2.57 -10.25 2.81
N PRO A 12 -3.82 -10.56 3.20
CA PRO A 12 -4.78 -9.53 3.57
C PRO A 12 -4.30 -8.80 4.84
N LEU A 13 -4.44 -7.47 4.87
CA LEU A 13 -4.12 -6.69 6.05
C LEU A 13 -5.26 -6.79 7.08
N GLY A 14 -5.14 -7.78 7.97
CA GLY A 14 -6.12 -8.08 9.02
C GLY A 14 -7.38 -8.76 8.49
N GLU A 15 -8.27 -9.14 9.40
CA GLU A 15 -9.55 -9.75 9.05
C GLU A 15 -10.47 -8.73 8.37
N ARG A 16 -11.16 -9.15 7.31
CA ARG A 16 -12.14 -8.33 6.60
C ARG A 16 -13.44 -8.32 7.38
N HIS A 17 -13.95 -7.13 7.66
CA HIS A 17 -15.29 -6.92 8.19
C HIS A 17 -16.21 -6.37 7.09
N GLU A 18 -17.51 -6.63 7.23
CA GLU A 18 -18.55 -6.13 6.30
C GLU A 18 -18.59 -4.60 6.21
N THR A 19 -18.11 -3.92 7.24
CA THR A 19 -18.01 -2.46 7.32
C THR A 19 -16.70 -1.91 6.75
N ASP A 20 -15.77 -2.76 6.30
CA ASP A 20 -14.52 -2.28 5.69
C ASP A 20 -14.79 -1.73 4.28
N GLU A 21 -14.48 -0.45 4.06
CA GLU A 21 -14.62 0.23 2.77
C GLU A 21 -13.61 -0.24 1.71
N LEU A 22 -12.47 -0.80 2.12
CA LEU A 22 -11.41 -1.26 1.21
C LEU A 22 -10.87 -2.63 1.59
N HIS A 23 -10.57 -3.44 0.58
CA HIS A 23 -9.76 -4.64 0.76
C HIS A 23 -8.31 -4.25 0.63
N MET A 24 -7.50 -4.59 1.61
CA MET A 24 -6.09 -4.24 1.61
C MET A 24 -5.22 -5.48 1.63
N TRP A 25 -4.21 -5.50 0.76
CA TRP A 25 -3.29 -6.61 0.61
C TRP A 25 -1.85 -6.10 0.69
N VAL A 26 -1.03 -6.75 1.50
CA VAL A 26 0.38 -6.40 1.72
C VAL A 26 1.28 -7.52 1.23
N SER A 27 2.37 -7.18 0.54
CA SER A 27 3.31 -8.20 0.08
C SER A 27 3.99 -8.89 1.25
N GLN A 28 4.38 -10.16 1.07
CA GLN A 28 5.12 -10.89 2.11
C GLN A 28 6.43 -10.18 2.46
N GLY A 29 7.14 -9.64 1.47
CA GLY A 29 8.35 -8.85 1.69
C GLY A 29 8.10 -7.59 2.53
N LEU A 30 6.96 -6.92 2.34
CA LEU A 30 6.56 -5.79 3.18
C LEU A 30 6.25 -6.23 4.62
N VAL A 31 5.59 -7.37 4.81
CA VAL A 31 5.34 -7.93 6.16
C VAL A 31 6.65 -8.18 6.89
N ASP A 32 7.61 -8.82 6.23
CA ASP A 32 8.90 -9.16 6.83
C ASP A 32 9.74 -7.91 7.12
N PHE A 33 9.71 -6.93 6.22
CA PHE A 33 10.29 -5.60 6.44
C PHE A 33 9.70 -4.93 7.70
N LEU A 34 8.37 -4.86 7.81
CA LEU A 34 7.73 -4.21 8.97
C LEU A 34 8.03 -4.95 10.29
N LYS A 35 8.12 -6.29 10.27
CA LYS A 35 8.54 -7.08 11.43
C LYS A 35 9.96 -6.72 11.87
N ALA A 36 10.90 -6.68 10.93
CA ALA A 36 12.29 -6.32 11.23
C ALA A 36 12.39 -4.91 11.83
N GLU A 37 11.73 -3.92 11.20
CA GLU A 37 11.72 -2.53 11.68
C GLU A 37 11.05 -2.37 13.05
N ARG A 38 10.07 -3.22 13.38
CA ARG A 38 9.37 -3.20 14.67
C ARG A 38 10.24 -3.64 15.84
N LEU A 39 11.26 -4.46 15.57
CA LEU A 39 12.23 -4.91 16.59
C LEU A 39 13.30 -3.85 16.88
N GLY A 40 13.45 -2.84 16.02
CA GLY A 40 14.46 -1.80 16.14
C GLY A 40 13.93 -0.45 16.62
N ALA A 41 14.67 0.62 16.29
CA ALA A 41 14.33 2.00 16.65
C ALA A 41 13.02 2.51 16.04
N ASN A 42 12.51 1.85 15.00
CA ASN A 42 11.32 2.26 14.26
C ASN A 42 10.01 1.69 14.81
N ARG A 43 10.02 0.97 15.93
CA ARG A 43 8.81 0.34 16.54
C ARG A 43 7.57 1.24 16.57
N LYS A 44 7.70 2.44 17.15
CA LYS A 44 6.59 3.40 17.27
C LYS A 44 6.09 3.90 15.91
N HIS A 45 6.95 3.94 14.90
CA HIS A 45 6.63 4.36 13.55
C HIS A 45 5.92 3.26 12.76
N VAL A 46 6.34 2.00 12.96
CA VAL A 46 5.64 0.82 12.42
C VAL A 46 4.21 0.78 12.96
N ASP A 47 4.03 0.91 14.29
CA ASP A 47 2.70 0.90 14.90
C ASP A 47 1.79 2.01 14.32
N LYS A 48 2.33 3.22 14.10
CA LYS A 48 1.60 4.33 13.47
C LYS A 48 1.24 4.05 12.01
N VAL A 49 2.14 3.49 11.22
CA VAL A 49 1.86 3.15 9.82
C VAL A 49 0.81 2.03 9.73
N VAL A 50 0.91 0.99 10.55
CA VAL A 50 -0.09 -0.09 10.59
C VAL A 50 -1.45 0.45 11.00
N LEU A 51 -1.51 1.34 12.01
CA LEU A 51 -2.77 2.00 12.39
C LEU A 51 -3.34 2.85 11.24
N THR A 52 -2.49 3.59 10.53
CA THR A 52 -2.91 4.40 9.38
C THR A 52 -3.50 3.53 8.27
N LEU A 53 -2.86 2.40 7.95
CA LEU A 53 -3.36 1.44 6.97
C LEU A 53 -4.67 0.78 7.43
N GLY A 54 -4.79 0.46 8.73
CA GLY A 54 -6.02 -0.07 9.30
C GLY A 54 -7.18 0.92 9.21
N ASN A 55 -6.94 2.21 9.45
CA ASN A 55 -7.94 3.26 9.28
C ASN A 55 -8.34 3.44 7.81
N LEU A 56 -7.36 3.42 6.88
CA LEU A 56 -7.64 3.45 5.44
C LEU A 56 -8.51 2.26 5.02
N ARG A 57 -8.21 1.06 5.53
CA ARG A 57 -8.99 -0.15 5.23
C ARG A 57 -10.44 0.00 5.68
N ARG A 58 -10.67 0.50 6.89
CA ARG A 58 -12.01 0.63 7.49
C ARG A 58 -12.82 1.75 6.86
N ASN A 59 -12.21 2.92 6.68
CA ASN A 59 -12.94 4.16 6.36
C ASN A 59 -12.75 4.63 4.91
N GLY A 60 -11.89 3.94 4.15
CA GLY A 60 -11.53 4.34 2.79
C GLY A 60 -10.76 5.66 2.75
N PHE A 61 -10.78 6.31 1.59
CA PHE A 61 -10.00 7.54 1.34
C PHE A 61 -10.67 8.82 1.86
N ARG A 62 -11.98 8.78 2.16
CA ARG A 62 -12.77 9.98 2.50
C ARG A 62 -12.27 10.67 3.77
N ASP A 63 -11.90 9.88 4.77
CA ASP A 63 -11.43 10.38 6.07
C ASP A 63 -9.96 10.78 6.10
N LEU A 64 -9.20 10.54 5.03
CA LEU A 64 -7.76 10.76 5.00
C LEU A 64 -7.35 12.05 4.30
N SER A 65 -8.30 12.85 3.84
CA SER A 65 -8.08 14.12 3.12
C SER A 65 -7.20 15.12 3.90
N ASN A 66 -7.16 15.04 5.23
CA ASN A 66 -6.34 15.88 6.11
C ASN A 66 -5.18 15.13 6.81
N SER A 67 -4.92 13.87 6.45
CA SER A 67 -3.91 13.06 7.12
C SER A 67 -2.51 13.37 6.58
N THR A 68 -1.63 13.87 7.45
CA THR A 68 -0.19 13.96 7.12
C THR A 68 0.49 12.59 7.09
N LEU A 69 -0.20 11.52 7.51
CA LEU A 69 0.33 10.16 7.58
C LEU A 69 -0.05 9.31 6.36
N PHE A 70 -0.96 9.78 5.50
CA PHE A 70 -1.29 9.10 4.25
C PHE A 70 -1.39 10.14 3.12
N VAL A 71 -0.49 10.06 2.14
CA VAL A 71 -0.38 11.10 1.10
C VAL A 71 -0.31 10.51 -0.30
N PRO A 72 -0.83 11.22 -1.33
CA PRO A 72 -0.50 10.91 -2.71
C PRO A 72 0.98 11.25 -2.97
N GLU A 73 1.72 10.33 -3.58
CA GLU A 73 3.13 10.53 -3.98
C GLU A 73 3.24 10.85 -5.48
N GLY A 74 2.20 10.57 -6.27
CA GLY A 74 2.12 10.94 -7.67
C GLY A 74 1.47 9.86 -8.53
N ARG A 75 1.58 10.04 -9.85
CA ARG A 75 1.17 9.05 -10.86
C ARG A 75 2.40 8.65 -11.67
N PHE A 76 2.55 7.37 -11.96
CA PHE A 76 3.72 6.84 -12.65
C PHE A 76 3.32 5.76 -13.67
N PRO A 77 4.13 5.51 -14.70
CA PRO A 77 3.82 4.53 -15.74
C PRO A 77 3.54 3.13 -15.17
N ALA A 78 2.43 2.53 -15.59
CA ALA A 78 1.97 1.20 -15.15
C ALA A 78 2.80 0.03 -15.72
N GLY A 79 3.76 0.32 -16.61
CA GLY A 79 4.64 -0.69 -17.21
C GLY A 79 4.02 -1.54 -18.32
N ARG A 80 2.77 -1.29 -18.71
CA ARG A 80 2.12 -1.89 -19.88
C ARG A 80 1.83 -0.82 -20.95
N PRO A 81 2.12 -1.07 -22.23
CA PRO A 81 1.74 -0.15 -23.31
C PRO A 81 0.22 0.08 -23.34
N GLY A 82 -0.20 1.34 -23.52
CA GLY A 82 -1.62 1.71 -23.59
C GLY A 82 -2.36 1.77 -22.26
N MET A 83 -1.70 1.43 -21.15
CA MET A 83 -2.29 1.54 -19.81
C MET A 83 -2.03 2.92 -19.20
N ALA A 84 -3.05 3.50 -18.55
CA ALA A 84 -2.93 4.76 -17.85
C ALA A 84 -1.96 4.67 -16.65
N ASP A 85 -1.34 5.80 -16.30
CA ASP A 85 -0.46 5.88 -15.14
C ASP A 85 -1.17 5.48 -13.84
N MET A 86 -0.48 4.72 -12.99
CA MET A 86 -0.97 4.31 -11.68
C MET A 86 -0.71 5.38 -10.63
N ALA A 87 -1.74 5.71 -9.86
CA ALA A 87 -1.60 6.54 -8.67
C ALA A 87 -0.92 5.75 -7.54
N VAL A 88 0.13 6.32 -6.97
CA VAL A 88 0.86 5.75 -5.83
C VAL A 88 0.66 6.64 -4.62
N TYR A 89 0.37 6.02 -3.49
CA TYR A 89 0.17 6.64 -2.19
C TYR A 89 1.20 6.11 -1.20
N ALA A 90 1.47 6.88 -0.15
CA ALA A 90 2.34 6.49 0.94
C ALA A 90 1.66 6.64 2.30
N ALA A 91 1.59 5.53 3.05
CA ALA A 91 1.43 5.60 4.50
C ALA A 91 2.81 5.88 5.13
N LYS A 92 2.90 6.91 5.96
CA LYS A 92 4.19 7.48 6.41
C LYS A 92 4.24 7.81 7.88
N SER A 93 5.37 7.49 8.52
CA SER A 93 5.70 7.99 9.86
C SER A 93 7.21 8.17 9.98
N TYR A 94 7.67 9.38 10.34
CA TYR A 94 9.09 9.74 10.33
C TYR A 94 9.75 9.42 8.98
N GLN A 95 10.75 8.54 8.94
CA GLN A 95 11.41 8.06 7.73
C GLN A 95 10.74 6.81 7.14
N LEU A 96 9.89 6.10 7.89
CA LEU A 96 9.22 4.90 7.42
C LEU A 96 8.15 5.25 6.38
N ARG A 97 8.14 4.52 5.27
CA ARG A 97 7.16 4.63 4.18
C ARG A 97 6.66 3.25 3.80
N VAL A 98 5.36 3.13 3.58
CA VAL A 98 4.73 1.99 2.92
C VAL A 98 3.98 2.52 1.71
N TYR A 99 4.31 1.98 0.54
CA TYR A 99 3.76 2.42 -0.73
C TYR A 99 2.68 1.46 -1.21
N GLY A 100 1.62 2.03 -1.77
CA GLY A 100 0.53 1.25 -2.33
C GLY A 100 -0.35 2.06 -3.27
N GLY A 101 -1.34 1.40 -3.87
CA GLY A 101 -2.31 2.04 -4.75
C GLY A 101 -3.53 1.17 -4.99
N ILE A 102 -4.56 1.77 -5.59
CA ILE A 102 -5.80 1.07 -5.92
C ILE A 102 -5.61 0.31 -7.22
N VAL A 103 -5.90 -0.99 -7.19
CA VAL A 103 -5.98 -1.87 -8.35
C VAL A 103 -7.35 -2.50 -8.42
N ARG A 104 -7.78 -2.90 -9.62
CA ARG A 104 -9.00 -3.68 -9.80
C ARG A 104 -8.63 -5.13 -10.10
N ILE A 105 -9.03 -6.06 -9.26
CA ILE A 105 -8.78 -7.50 -9.45
C ILE A 105 -10.14 -8.20 -9.46
N ARG A 106 -10.46 -8.91 -10.54
CA ARG A 106 -11.73 -9.63 -10.76
C ARG A 106 -12.95 -8.76 -10.49
N GLY A 107 -12.89 -7.51 -10.94
CA GLY A 107 -13.96 -6.53 -10.75
C GLY A 107 -13.98 -5.84 -9.38
N GLN A 108 -13.18 -6.29 -8.40
CA GLN A 108 -13.11 -5.71 -7.05
C GLN A 108 -11.98 -4.70 -6.92
N SER A 109 -12.25 -3.57 -6.24
CA SER A 109 -11.23 -2.56 -5.92
C SER A 109 -10.43 -2.98 -4.68
N VAL A 110 -9.11 -3.01 -4.82
CA VAL A 110 -8.17 -3.48 -3.80
C VAL A 110 -7.09 -2.43 -3.62
N PHE A 111 -6.77 -2.08 -2.37
CA PHE A 111 -5.58 -1.31 -2.06
C PHE A 111 -4.41 -2.28 -1.88
N LEU A 112 -3.49 -2.29 -2.85
CA LEU A 112 -2.33 -3.18 -2.85
C LEU A 112 -1.10 -2.43 -2.37
N CYS A 113 -0.35 -3.01 -1.44
CA CYS A 113 0.87 -2.47 -0.85
C CYS A 113 2.08 -3.35 -1.19
N PRO A 114 2.81 -3.08 -2.28
CA PRO A 114 3.91 -3.92 -2.71
C PRO A 114 5.20 -3.76 -1.88
N GLU A 115 5.50 -2.56 -1.41
CA GLU A 115 6.82 -2.25 -0.85
C GLU A 115 6.77 -1.29 0.35
N GLY A 116 7.78 -1.41 1.21
CA GLY A 116 8.09 -0.47 2.28
C GLY A 116 9.56 -0.08 2.28
N THR A 117 9.89 1.06 2.88
CA THR A 117 11.27 1.54 2.99
C THR A 117 11.48 2.46 4.18
N VAL A 118 12.74 2.63 4.58
CA VAL A 118 13.18 3.70 5.47
C VAL A 118 13.89 4.76 4.64
N LYS A 119 13.29 5.93 4.52
CA LYS A 119 13.80 7.06 3.74
C LYS A 119 15.06 7.65 4.40
N LYS A 120 16.23 7.38 3.83
CA LYS A 120 17.53 7.86 4.34
C LYS A 120 17.91 9.29 3.89
N GLN A 121 17.22 9.89 2.90
CA GLN A 121 17.42 11.28 2.43
C GLN A 121 16.12 11.91 1.92
N ASN A 122 16.05 13.24 1.78
CA ASN A 122 14.80 13.99 1.53
C ASN A 122 14.06 13.69 0.20
N LYS A 123 14.64 12.94 -0.74
CA LYS A 123 13.94 12.51 -1.97
C LYS A 123 13.35 11.11 -1.77
N ALA A 124 12.04 10.96 -1.97
CA ALA A 124 11.49 9.63 -2.20
C ALA A 124 12.16 9.09 -3.47
N ASP A 125 12.62 7.84 -3.44
CA ASP A 125 13.32 7.27 -4.58
C ASP A 125 12.33 7.13 -5.75
N GLN A 126 12.47 8.00 -6.76
CA GLN A 126 11.65 7.99 -7.96
C GLN A 126 11.68 6.62 -8.65
N ALA A 127 12.80 5.88 -8.55
CA ALA A 127 12.87 4.52 -9.07
C ALA A 127 11.95 3.57 -8.30
N GLN A 128 11.85 3.74 -6.97
CA GLN A 128 10.96 2.95 -6.13
C GLN A 128 9.48 3.24 -6.45
N LEU A 129 9.09 4.52 -6.56
CA LEU A 129 7.71 4.89 -6.90
C LEU A 129 7.30 4.34 -8.28
N LYS A 130 8.20 4.41 -9.28
CA LYS A 130 7.97 3.82 -10.61
C LYS A 130 7.86 2.30 -10.55
N ARG A 131 8.69 1.62 -9.75
CA ARG A 131 8.61 0.16 -9.56
C ARG A 131 7.29 -0.24 -8.92
N VAL A 132 6.86 0.45 -7.87
CA VAL A 132 5.56 0.21 -7.23
C VAL A 132 4.43 0.38 -8.25
N ALA A 133 4.42 1.47 -9.02
CA ALA A 133 3.41 1.68 -10.06
C ALA A 133 3.38 0.59 -11.13
N LYS A 134 4.55 0.09 -11.54
CA LYS A 134 4.64 -1.05 -12.45
C LYS A 134 4.03 -2.31 -11.85
N ILE A 135 4.34 -2.63 -10.59
CA ILE A 135 3.75 -3.78 -9.88
C ILE A 135 2.23 -3.60 -9.79
N LEU A 136 1.74 -2.42 -9.41
CA LEU A 136 0.29 -2.15 -9.38
C LEU A 136 -0.35 -2.36 -10.75
N GLY A 137 0.31 -1.91 -11.82
CA GLY A 137 -0.11 -2.13 -13.20
C GLY A 137 -0.21 -3.61 -13.57
N GLU A 138 0.70 -4.45 -13.09
CA GLU A 138 0.69 -5.90 -13.28
C GLU A 138 -0.52 -6.60 -12.63
N TYR A 139 -1.09 -6.02 -11.58
CA TYR A 139 -2.29 -6.56 -10.91
C TYR A 139 -3.59 -5.89 -11.34
N HIS A 140 -3.55 -4.76 -12.05
CA HIS A 140 -4.76 -4.11 -12.53
C HIS A 140 -5.43 -4.92 -13.65
N GLU A 141 -6.73 -5.12 -13.51
CA GLU A 141 -7.63 -5.88 -14.40
C GLU A 141 -7.25 -7.36 -14.58
N ARG A 142 -6.59 -7.96 -13.58
CA ARG A 142 -6.41 -9.41 -13.46
C ARG A 142 -7.64 -10.12 -12.91
#